data_AF-A0A6N7LQQ9-F1
#
_entry.id   AF-A0A6N7LQQ9-F1
#
_cell.length_a   1.000
_cell.length_b   1.000
_cell.length_c   1.000
_cell.angle_alpha   90.00
_cell.angle_beta   90.00
_cell.angle_gamma   90.00
#
_symmetry.space_group_name_H-M   'P 1'
#
loop_
_entity.id
_entity.type
_entity.pdbx_description
1 polymer ?
#
loop_
_entity_poly.entity_id
_entity_poly.type
_entity_poly.pdbx_seq_one_letter_code
_entity_poly.pdbx_strand_id
1 'polypeptide(L)'
;METNFDLFGQPIPEWKGKRGRPRYEPTDRDRNKIKLLLALGWSIERMANGIGVSPATVKRYFRAELRERDAMRDRLDARRFELAMEQANAGNVAALKELGKMIERSDTMLIDARLRQAQGDRKPEKEDKQLGKKEQQKLDAKTAGEGSSWGNDLLPGVHRVQ
;
A
#
# COMPACT_ATOMS: atom_id res chain seq x y z
N MET A 1 -1.00 41.63 -15.62
CA MET A 1 -0.56 40.61 -16.59
C MET A 1 -1.72 39.68 -16.80
N GLU A 2 -2.17 39.51 -18.03
CA GLU A 2 -3.34 38.71 -18.37
C GLU A 2 -2.91 37.24 -18.47
N THR A 3 -3.35 36.42 -17.52
CA THR A 3 -2.95 35.01 -17.45
C THR A 3 -3.75 34.22 -18.48
N ASN A 4 -3.10 33.78 -19.56
CA ASN A 4 -3.74 32.88 -20.54
C ASN A 4 -3.91 31.48 -19.94
N PHE A 5 -5.09 30.89 -20.12
CA PHE A 5 -5.40 29.53 -19.68
C PHE A 5 -5.60 28.60 -20.88
N ASP A 6 -5.26 27.32 -20.72
CA ASP A 6 -5.60 26.28 -21.69
C ASP A 6 -7.07 25.84 -21.59
N LEU A 7 -7.50 24.94 -22.46
CA LEU A 7 -8.87 24.38 -22.49
C LEU A 7 -9.27 23.68 -21.18
N PHE A 8 -8.30 23.31 -20.34
CA PHE A 8 -8.50 22.60 -19.10
C PHE A 8 -8.28 23.52 -17.88
N GLY A 9 -8.19 24.85 -18.09
CA GLY A 9 -8.04 25.86 -17.04
C GLY A 9 -6.65 25.90 -16.40
N GLN A 10 -5.62 25.34 -17.04
CA GLN A 10 -4.22 25.44 -16.61
C GLN A 10 -3.58 26.71 -17.17
N PRO A 11 -2.84 27.48 -16.35
CA PRO A 11 -2.15 28.66 -16.84
C PRO A 11 -1.08 28.27 -17.86
N ILE A 12 -1.10 28.90 -19.02
CA ILE A 12 -0.08 28.75 -20.05
C ILE A 12 1.10 29.64 -19.65
N PRO A 13 2.30 29.08 -19.41
CA PRO A 13 3.44 29.90 -19.04
C PRO A 13 3.83 30.84 -20.17
N GLU A 14 4.15 32.10 -19.86
CA GLU A 14 4.49 33.14 -20.85
C GLU A 14 5.71 32.82 -21.72
N TRP A 15 6.57 31.90 -21.25
CA TRP A 15 7.76 31.43 -21.96
C TRP A 15 7.49 30.26 -22.90
N LYS A 16 6.30 29.66 -22.87
CA LYS A 16 5.98 28.50 -23.71
C LYS A 16 6.02 28.92 -25.19
N GLY A 17 6.94 28.34 -25.96
CA GLY A 17 7.21 28.71 -27.36
C GLY A 17 8.30 29.75 -27.57
N LYS A 18 8.86 30.34 -26.49
CA LYS A 18 10.01 31.26 -26.54
C LYS A 18 11.33 30.51 -26.30
N ARG A 19 12.45 31.11 -26.69
CA ARG A 19 13.78 30.50 -26.52
C ARG A 19 14.19 30.49 -25.05
N GLY A 20 14.62 29.31 -24.58
CA GLY A 20 15.05 29.08 -23.19
C GLY A 20 13.88 28.84 -22.25
N ARG A 21 13.91 27.72 -21.52
CA ARG A 21 12.93 27.42 -20.46
C ARG A 21 13.40 28.03 -19.14
N PRO A 22 12.67 28.98 -18.54
CA PRO A 22 12.95 29.47 -17.20
C PRO A 22 12.94 28.35 -16.16
N ARG A 23 13.60 28.59 -15.03
CA ARG A 23 13.58 27.64 -13.92
C ARG A 23 12.15 27.47 -13.42
N TYR A 24 11.77 26.23 -13.11
CA TYR A 24 10.46 25.94 -12.55
C TYR A 24 10.34 26.43 -11.11
N GLU A 25 9.25 27.15 -10.82
CA GLU A 25 8.87 27.63 -9.49
C GLU A 25 7.54 27.00 -9.08
N PRO A 26 7.52 26.18 -8.02
CA PRO A 26 6.29 25.51 -7.57
C PRO A 26 5.33 26.52 -6.92
N THR A 27 4.11 26.62 -7.45
CA THR A 27 3.05 27.45 -6.87
C THR A 27 2.25 26.68 -5.81
N ASP A 28 1.52 27.39 -4.94
CA ASP A 28 0.63 26.75 -3.97
C ASP A 28 -0.49 25.95 -4.64
N ARG A 29 -0.96 26.42 -5.80
CA ARG A 29 -1.92 25.69 -6.63
C ARG A 29 -1.34 24.34 -7.10
N ASP A 30 -0.08 24.33 -7.53
CA ASP A 30 0.60 23.10 -7.93
C ASP A 30 0.78 22.14 -6.75
N ARG A 31 1.16 22.67 -5.58
CA ARG A 31 1.29 21.87 -4.35
C ARG A 31 -0.03 21.23 -3.95
N ASN A 32 -1.12 22.00 -3.94
CA ASN A 32 -2.45 21.50 -3.63
C ASN A 32 -2.93 20.47 -4.66
N LYS A 33 -2.60 20.67 -5.94
CA LYS A 33 -2.87 19.69 -6.99
C LYS A 33 -2.07 18.41 -6.79
N ILE A 34 -0.77 18.47 -6.49
CA ILE A 34 0.04 17.29 -6.15
C ILE A 34 -0.58 16.54 -4.96
N LYS A 35 -0.93 17.24 -3.87
CA LYS A 35 -1.56 16.62 -2.70
C LYS A 35 -2.83 15.85 -3.05
N LEU A 36 -3.70 16.45 -3.85
CA LEU A 36 -4.93 15.80 -4.32
C LEU A 36 -4.63 14.57 -5.19
N LEU A 37 -3.74 14.69 -6.19
CA LEU A 37 -3.41 13.55 -7.06
C LEU A 37 -2.70 12.43 -6.30
N LEU A 38 -1.92 12.78 -5.28
CA LEU A 38 -1.26 11.83 -4.40
C LEU A 38 -2.29 11.06 -3.54
N ALA A 39 -3.29 11.75 -3.00
CA ALA A 39 -4.42 11.15 -2.28
C ALA A 39 -5.24 10.21 -3.17
N LEU A 40 -5.32 10.48 -4.47
CA LEU A 40 -5.95 9.57 -5.44
C LEU A 40 -5.06 8.37 -5.81
N GLY A 41 -3.86 8.27 -5.24
CA GLY A 41 -2.93 7.15 -5.46
C GLY A 41 -2.16 7.22 -6.78
N TRP A 42 -2.14 8.36 -7.48
CA TRP A 42 -1.54 8.45 -8.82
C TRP A 42 -0.01 8.24 -8.79
N SER A 43 0.54 7.74 -9.91
CA SER A 43 2.00 7.61 -10.09
C SER A 43 2.66 8.98 -10.28
N ILE A 44 3.97 9.05 -10.07
CA ILE A 44 4.73 10.29 -10.28
C ILE A 44 4.66 10.74 -11.74
N GLU A 45 4.69 9.83 -12.72
CA GLU A 45 4.52 10.23 -14.13
C GLU A 45 3.15 10.85 -14.37
N ARG A 46 2.09 10.21 -13.85
CA ARG A 46 0.73 10.69 -14.05
C ARG A 46 0.50 12.05 -13.38
N MET A 47 1.08 12.26 -12.20
CA MET A 47 1.07 13.56 -11.51
C MET A 47 1.80 14.63 -12.32
N ALA A 48 2.99 14.30 -12.85
CA ALA A 48 3.79 15.21 -13.65
C ALA A 48 3.04 15.66 -14.92
N ASN A 49 2.39 14.73 -15.61
CA ASN A 49 1.52 15.01 -16.75
C ASN A 49 0.35 15.92 -16.37
N GLY A 50 -0.25 15.71 -15.20
CA GLY A 50 -1.36 16.52 -14.69
C GLY A 50 -1.00 18.00 -14.46
N ILE A 51 0.27 18.32 -14.25
CA ILE A 51 0.77 19.69 -13.97
C ILE A 51 1.62 20.22 -15.14
N GLY A 52 1.91 19.41 -16.16
CA GLY A 52 2.70 19.81 -17.30
C GLY A 52 4.20 19.98 -16.99
N VAL A 53 4.73 19.18 -16.06
CA VAL A 53 6.16 19.18 -15.70
C VAL A 53 6.78 17.80 -15.91
N SER A 54 8.11 17.71 -15.83
CA SER A 54 8.78 16.40 -15.89
C SER A 54 8.70 15.66 -14.55
N PRO A 55 8.74 14.31 -14.54
CA PRO A 55 8.76 13.52 -13.30
C PRO A 55 9.93 13.90 -12.37
N ALA A 56 11.09 14.26 -12.94
CA ALA A 56 12.24 14.75 -12.18
C ALA A 56 11.94 16.07 -11.45
N THR A 57 11.14 16.96 -12.07
CA THR A 57 10.70 18.21 -11.44
C THR A 57 9.80 17.91 -10.25
N VAL A 58 8.90 16.93 -10.37
CA VAL A 58 8.02 16.53 -9.25
C VAL A 58 8.84 16.04 -8.06
N LYS A 59 9.78 15.11 -8.29
CA LYS A 59 10.66 14.57 -7.25
C LYS A 59 11.52 15.64 -6.58
N ARG A 60 11.97 16.64 -7.35
CA ARG A 60 12.84 17.73 -6.86
C ARG A 60 12.10 18.74 -5.98
N TYR A 61 10.93 19.21 -6.41
CA TYR A 61 10.26 20.36 -5.79
C TYR A 61 9.14 19.99 -4.81
N PHE A 62 8.57 18.78 -4.92
CA PHE A 62 7.43 18.33 -4.11
C PHE A 62 7.79 17.17 -3.18
N ARG A 63 9.06 17.08 -2.77
CA ARG A 63 9.54 15.98 -1.93
C ARG A 63 8.83 15.92 -0.58
N ALA A 64 8.43 17.06 -0.03
CA ALA A 64 7.70 17.12 1.24
C ALA A 64 6.31 16.47 1.09
N GLU A 65 5.57 16.88 0.08
CA GLU A 65 4.23 16.37 -0.21
C GLU A 65 4.26 14.87 -0.51
N LEU A 66 5.26 14.40 -1.27
CA LEU A 66 5.40 12.98 -1.62
C LEU A 66 5.62 12.06 -0.41
N ARG A 67 6.12 12.58 0.73
CA ARG A 67 6.30 11.80 1.97
C ARG A 67 5.00 11.58 2.72
N GLU A 68 3.98 12.38 2.46
CA GLU A 68 2.70 12.37 3.18
C GLU A 68 1.61 11.62 2.41
N ARG A 69 1.96 10.62 1.58
CA ARG A 69 0.99 9.93 0.71
C ARG A 69 -0.23 9.39 1.47
N ASP A 70 0.01 8.64 2.54
CA ASP A 70 -1.07 8.01 3.31
C ASP A 70 -1.89 9.07 4.04
N ALA A 71 -1.23 10.07 4.64
CA ALA A 71 -1.91 11.20 5.26
C ALA A 71 -2.76 12.01 4.27
N MET A 72 -2.32 12.19 3.02
CA MET A 72 -3.12 12.84 1.98
C MET A 72 -4.36 12.03 1.63
N ARG A 73 -4.24 10.70 1.60
CA ARG A 73 -5.37 9.81 1.36
C ARG A 73 -6.42 9.95 2.46
N ASP A 74 -6.00 9.88 3.71
CA ASP A 74 -6.89 10.03 4.86
C ASP A 74 -7.57 11.40 4.89
N ARG A 75 -6.82 12.47 4.60
CA ARG A 75 -7.35 13.85 4.51
C ARG A 75 -8.40 13.98 3.41
N LEU A 76 -8.23 13.31 2.26
CA LEU A 76 -9.21 13.35 1.18
C LEU A 76 -10.51 12.64 1.59
N ASP A 77 -10.39 11.45 2.19
CA ASP A 77 -11.55 10.69 2.64
C ASP A 77 -12.29 11.45 3.76
N ALA A 78 -11.57 12.01 4.73
CA ALA A 78 -12.14 12.89 5.76
C ALA A 78 -12.87 14.10 5.17
N ARG A 79 -12.26 14.82 4.21
CA ARG A 79 -12.89 15.96 3.55
C ARG A 79 -14.17 15.56 2.81
N ARG A 80 -14.20 14.37 2.21
CA ARG A 80 -15.39 13.85 1.54
C ARG A 80 -16.52 13.59 2.54
N PHE A 81 -16.21 13.02 3.71
CA PHE A 81 -17.18 12.82 4.80
C PHE A 81 -17.73 14.15 5.31
N GLU A 82 -16.86 15.15 5.54
CA GLU A 82 -17.28 16.50 5.96
C GLU A 82 -18.32 17.11 4.99
N LEU A 83 -18.02 17.10 3.69
CA LEU A 83 -18.91 17.64 2.66
C LEU A 83 -20.24 16.87 2.58
N ALA A 84 -20.20 15.55 2.67
CA ALA A 84 -21.41 14.73 2.67
C ALA A 84 -22.27 15.00 3.92
N MET A 85 -21.64 15.13 5.09
CA MET A 85 -22.31 15.45 6.34
C MET A 85 -22.95 16.84 6.33
N GLU A 86 -22.22 17.85 5.83
CA GLU A 86 -22.74 19.21 5.69
C GLU A 86 -24.00 19.24 4.80
N GLN A 87 -23.95 18.58 3.64
CA GLN A 87 -25.09 18.49 2.73
C GLN A 87 -26.26 17.67 3.32
N ALA A 88 -25.97 16.59 4.05
CA ALA A 88 -26.99 15.82 4.74
C ALA A 88 -27.70 16.65 5.82
N ASN A 89 -26.95 17.43 6.59
CA ASN A 89 -27.48 18.36 7.59
C ASN A 89 -28.33 19.47 6.96
N ALA A 90 -27.99 19.89 5.74
CA ALA A 90 -28.80 20.82 4.94
C ALA A 90 -30.10 20.19 4.39
N GLY A 91 -30.41 18.93 4.72
CA GLY A 91 -31.63 18.24 4.31
C GLY A 91 -31.54 17.53 2.95
N ASN A 92 -30.35 17.44 2.36
CA ASN A 92 -30.17 16.71 1.11
C ASN A 92 -30.22 15.19 1.34
N VAL A 93 -31.37 14.58 1.06
CA VAL A 93 -31.60 13.13 1.24
C VAL A 93 -30.64 12.28 0.39
N ALA A 94 -30.20 12.76 -0.77
CA ALA A 94 -29.22 12.05 -1.59
C ALA A 94 -27.84 12.03 -0.91
N ALA A 95 -27.42 13.14 -0.32
CA ALA A 95 -26.19 13.22 0.46
C ALA A 95 -26.26 12.34 1.72
N LEU A 96 -27.42 12.31 2.40
CA LEU A 96 -27.64 11.44 3.56
C LEU A 96 -27.49 9.94 3.20
N LYS A 97 -28.05 9.53 2.05
CA LYS A 97 -27.89 8.16 1.54
C LYS A 97 -26.44 7.83 1.17
N GLU A 98 -25.73 8.75 0.51
CA GLU A 98 -24.33 8.53 0.15
C GLU A 98 -23.44 8.48 1.40
N LEU A 99 -23.70 9.33 2.40
CA LEU A 99 -23.02 9.30 3.69
C LEU A 99 -23.21 7.93 4.38
N GLY A 100 -24.43 7.40 4.41
CA GLY A 100 -24.70 6.05 4.94
C GLY A 100 -23.84 4.98 4.24
N LYS A 101 -23.79 4.98 2.90
CA LYS A 101 -22.92 4.05 2.13
C LYS A 101 -21.44 4.23 2.44
N MET A 102 -21.00 5.47 2.66
CA MET A 102 -19.60 5.73 3.00
C MET A 102 -19.25 5.18 4.39
N ILE A 103 -20.15 5.31 5.37
CA ILE A 103 -20.00 4.74 6.72
C ILE A 103 -19.95 3.22 6.63
N GLU A 104 -20.90 2.59 5.94
CA GLU A 104 -20.94 1.12 5.77
C GLU A 104 -19.65 0.56 5.14
N ARG A 105 -19.10 1.25 4.12
CA ARG A 105 -17.82 0.87 3.52
C ARG A 105 -16.66 1.00 4.51
N SER A 106 -16.65 2.06 5.32
CA SER A 106 -15.64 2.28 6.35
C SER A 106 -15.69 1.18 7.42
N ASP A 107 -16.89 0.83 7.88
CA ASP A 107 -17.09 -0.24 8.87
C ASP A 107 -16.63 -1.59 8.32
N THR A 108 -16.97 -1.88 7.06
CA THR A 108 -16.51 -3.09 6.37
C THR A 108 -14.98 -3.16 6.31
N MET A 109 -14.33 -2.03 5.97
CA MET A 109 -12.87 -1.94 5.91
C MET A 109 -12.24 -2.14 7.30
N LEU A 110 -12.83 -1.58 8.36
CA LEU A 110 -12.36 -1.78 9.74
C LEU A 110 -12.49 -3.23 10.19
N ILE A 111 -13.59 -3.90 9.83
CA ILE A 111 -13.78 -5.33 10.11
C ILE A 111 -12.73 -6.18 9.38
N ASP A 112 -12.51 -5.93 8.08
CA ASP A 112 -11.48 -6.64 7.30
C ASP A 112 -10.07 -6.41 7.87
N ALA A 113 -9.73 -5.17 8.23
CA ALA A 113 -8.45 -4.85 8.86
C ALA A 113 -8.26 -5.58 10.19
N ARG A 114 -9.29 -5.60 11.06
CA ARG A 114 -9.26 -6.35 12.32
C ARG A 114 -9.11 -7.86 12.10
N LEU A 115 -9.79 -8.41 11.10
CA LEU A 115 -9.68 -9.82 10.76
C LEU A 115 -8.27 -10.18 10.26
N ARG A 116 -7.71 -9.37 9.36
CA ARG A 116 -6.33 -9.55 8.87
C ARG A 116 -5.30 -9.45 9.98
N GLN A 117 -5.48 -8.52 10.93
CA GLN A 117 -4.63 -8.41 12.10
C GLN A 117 -4.72 -9.65 12.98
N ALA A 118 -5.94 -10.10 13.31
CA ALA A 118 -6.17 -11.30 14.09
C ALA A 118 -5.66 -12.59 13.41
N GLN A 119 -5.58 -12.62 12.08
CA GLN A 119 -4.97 -13.72 11.31
C GLN A 119 -3.45 -13.60 11.24
N GLY A 120 -2.89 -12.40 11.12
CA GLY A 120 -1.44 -12.17 11.12
C GLY A 120 -0.78 -12.44 12.48
N ASP A 121 -1.52 -12.21 13.58
CA ASP A 121 -1.09 -12.54 14.94
C ASP A 121 -1.20 -14.03 15.28
N ARG A 122 -1.93 -14.82 14.48
CA ARG A 122 -1.79 -16.29 14.51
C ARG A 122 -0.46 -16.63 13.89
N LYS A 123 0.58 -16.78 14.73
CA LYS A 123 1.76 -17.57 14.35
C LYS A 123 1.23 -18.84 13.69
N PRO A 124 1.75 -19.25 12.52
CA PRO A 124 1.45 -20.57 12.04
C PRO A 124 1.82 -21.50 13.18
N GLU A 125 0.82 -22.17 13.78
CA GLU A 125 1.11 -23.41 14.47
C GLU A 125 1.94 -24.18 13.46
N LYS A 126 3.15 -24.57 13.86
CA LYS A 126 3.94 -25.46 13.03
C LYS A 126 3.02 -26.66 12.86
N GLU A 127 2.34 -26.72 11.72
CA GLU A 127 1.79 -27.95 11.22
C GLU A 127 3.03 -28.83 11.17
N ASP A 128 3.16 -29.71 12.16
CA ASP A 128 4.10 -30.80 12.13
C ASP A 128 3.80 -31.46 10.80
N LYS A 129 4.62 -31.15 9.79
CA LYS A 129 4.51 -31.69 8.45
C LYS A 129 4.38 -33.18 8.69
N GLN A 130 3.19 -33.72 8.51
CA GLN A 130 2.97 -35.15 8.64
C GLN A 130 3.82 -35.75 7.54
N LEU A 131 5.05 -36.16 7.89
CA LEU A 131 5.99 -36.72 6.95
C LEU A 131 5.27 -37.90 6.31
N GLY A 132 5.32 -37.98 4.98
CA GLY A 132 4.67 -39.07 4.27
C GLY A 132 5.16 -40.40 4.86
N LYS A 133 4.31 -41.43 4.92
CA LYS A 133 4.61 -42.72 5.58
C LYS A 133 6.03 -43.25 5.27
N LYS A 134 6.53 -43.02 4.06
CA LYS A 134 7.88 -43.41 3.62
C LYS A 134 9.03 -42.61 4.24
N GLU A 135 8.84 -41.32 4.49
CA GLU A 135 9.85 -40.47 5.12
C GLU A 135 9.89 -40.66 6.63
N GLN A 136 8.72 -40.84 7.26
CA GLN A 136 8.62 -41.20 8.67
C GLN A 136 9.33 -42.55 8.94
N GLN A 137 9.05 -43.56 8.11
CA GLN A 137 9.74 -44.86 8.20
C GLN A 137 11.26 -44.76 8.06
N LYS A 138 11.78 -43.86 7.21
CA LYS A 138 13.22 -43.63 7.09
C LYS A 138 13.83 -42.98 8.32
N LEU A 139 13.08 -42.12 9.00
CA LEU A 139 13.52 -41.51 10.26
C LEU A 139 13.47 -42.54 11.38
N ASP A 140 12.37 -43.28 11.50
CA ASP A 140 12.21 -44.33 12.50
C ASP A 140 13.27 -45.44 12.34
N ALA A 141 13.64 -45.78 11.11
CA ALA A 141 14.72 -46.74 10.83
C ALA A 141 16.09 -46.27 11.34
N LYS A 142 16.36 -44.95 11.40
CA LYS A 142 17.63 -44.42 11.93
C LYS A 142 17.72 -44.60 13.44
N THR A 143 16.59 -44.57 14.14
CA THR A 143 16.52 -44.67 15.61
C THR A 143 16.08 -46.05 16.10
N ALA A 144 15.71 -46.97 15.20
CA ALA A 144 15.14 -48.28 15.54
C ALA A 144 16.06 -49.17 16.41
N GLY A 145 17.36 -48.93 16.40
CA GLY A 145 18.33 -49.68 17.21
C GLY A 145 18.61 -49.10 18.60
N GLU A 146 18.20 -47.87 18.89
CA GLU A 146 18.56 -47.17 20.13
C GLU A 146 17.86 -47.82 21.34
N GLY A 147 18.64 -48.29 22.31
CA GLY A 147 18.12 -48.91 23.54
C GLY A 147 17.67 -50.36 23.43
N SER A 148 17.84 -51.01 22.27
CA SER A 148 17.56 -52.44 22.09
C SER A 148 18.83 -53.30 22.16
N SER A 149 18.68 -54.59 22.48
CA SER A 149 19.80 -55.56 22.51
C SER A 149 20.48 -55.77 21.16
N TRP A 150 19.85 -55.32 20.07
CA TRP A 150 20.31 -55.48 18.69
C TRP A 150 20.94 -54.19 18.12
N GLY A 151 21.04 -53.13 18.91
CA GLY A 151 21.48 -51.81 18.43
C GLY A 151 22.89 -51.78 17.81
N ASN A 152 23.80 -52.64 18.29
CA ASN A 152 25.17 -52.74 17.77
C ASN A 152 25.27 -53.49 16.44
N ASP A 153 24.32 -54.37 16.13
CA ASP A 153 24.33 -55.18 14.90
C ASP A 153 23.77 -54.43 13.69
N LEU A 154 23.06 -53.33 13.93
CA LEU A 154 22.35 -52.56 12.90
C LEU A 154 23.16 -51.37 12.37
N LEU A 155 24.37 -51.12 12.89
CA LEU A 155 25.26 -50.06 12.42
C LEU A 155 26.17 -50.58 11.30
N PRO A 156 26.09 -50.03 10.08
CA PRO A 156 26.95 -50.47 8.99
C PRO A 156 28.41 -50.10 9.28
N GLY A 157 29.25 -51.10 9.54
CA GLY A 157 30.72 -50.99 9.47
C GLY A 157 31.49 -50.73 10.77
N VAL A 158 30.92 -51.01 11.95
CA VAL A 158 31.70 -50.95 13.21
C VAL A 158 31.75 -52.33 13.88
N HIS A 159 32.47 -53.28 13.28
CA HIS A 159 32.92 -54.45 14.03
C HIS A 159 34.14 -54.02 14.85
N ARG A 160 34.00 -53.88 16.18
CA ARG A 160 35.18 -53.81 17.06
C ARG A 160 35.86 -55.17 17.01
N VAL A 161 37.06 -55.20 16.45
CA VAL A 161 37.96 -56.34 16.59
C VAL A 161 38.56 -56.29 17.99
N GLN A 162 38.39 -57.41 18.71
CA GLN A 162 38.76 -57.77 20.09
C GLN A 162 37.82 -57.33 21.21
#